data_AF-A0AAX0VV16-F1
#
_entry.id   AF-A0AAX0VV16-F1
#
_cell.length_a   1.000
_cell.length_b   1.000
_cell.length_c   1.000
_cell.angle_alpha   90.00
_cell.angle_beta   90.00
_cell.angle_gamma   90.00
#
_symmetry.space_group_name_H-M   'P 1'
#
loop_
_entity.id
_entity.type
_entity.pdbx_description
1 polymer ?
#
loop_
_entity_poly.entity_id
_entity_poly.type
_entity_poly.pdbx_seq_one_letter_code
_entity_poly.pdbx_strand_id
1 'polypeptide(L)'
;MSYALSQNSFACLKAQTNLSGQFTHILRDEANGASAKATLQTEVYLDQLTVTIRMGSTVNSLSLPANNLGSARKIAAHLEAIANGKLDTADMPPAEPVLADAA
;
A
#
# COMPACT_ATOMS: atom_id res chain seq x y z
N MET A 1 11.96 -14.31 -8.04
CA MET A 1 11.98 -12.93 -7.55
C MET A 1 11.35 -12.95 -6.17
N SER A 2 12.07 -12.46 -5.18
CA SER A 2 11.69 -12.27 -3.78
C SER A 2 11.95 -10.81 -3.42
N TYR A 3 11.14 -9.91 -3.97
CA TYR A 3 11.14 -8.51 -3.57
C TYR A 3 10.67 -8.41 -2.12
N ALA A 4 11.49 -7.82 -1.26
CA ALA A 4 11.19 -7.62 0.14
C ALA A 4 11.31 -6.14 0.52
N LEU A 5 10.49 -5.71 1.47
CA LEU A 5 10.68 -4.41 2.10
C LEU A 5 11.88 -4.46 3.05
N SER A 6 12.74 -3.44 2.99
CA SER A 6 13.78 -3.28 3.99
C SER A 6 13.19 -2.97 5.37
N GLN A 7 13.87 -3.42 6.43
CA GLN A 7 13.42 -3.24 7.81
C GLN A 7 13.23 -1.77 8.19
N ASN A 8 14.06 -0.88 7.63
CA ASN A 8 13.94 0.58 7.78
C ASN A 8 12.65 1.10 7.11
N SER A 9 12.37 0.69 5.87
CA SER A 9 11.13 1.03 5.17
C SER A 9 9.89 0.54 5.91
N PHE A 10 9.94 -0.64 6.55
CA PHE A 10 8.86 -1.11 7.41
C PHE A 10 8.67 -0.22 8.66
N ALA A 11 9.75 0.21 9.30
CA ALA A 11 9.69 1.14 10.42
C ALA A 11 9.09 2.49 10.01
N CYS A 12 9.48 3.02 8.85
CA CYS A 12 8.86 4.21 8.27
C CYS A 12 7.38 3.99 7.97
N LEU A 13 7.01 2.87 7.35
CA LEU A 13 5.63 2.54 7.03
C LEU A 13 4.75 2.51 8.28
N LYS A 14 5.24 1.94 9.39
CA LYS A 14 4.54 1.97 10.69
C LYS A 14 4.32 3.40 11.20
N ALA A 15 5.25 4.32 11.00
CA ALA A 15 5.03 5.72 11.36
C ALA A 15 4.02 6.40 10.39
N GLN A 16 4.08 6.03 9.10
CA GLN A 16 3.23 6.58 8.05
C GLN A 16 1.77 6.13 8.16
N THR A 17 1.46 4.97 8.76
CA THR A 17 0.06 4.58 9.00
C THR A 17 -0.69 5.54 9.94
N ASN A 18 0.04 6.42 10.63
CA ASN A 18 -0.53 7.46 11.50
C ASN A 18 -0.46 8.85 10.87
N LEU A 19 0.04 8.96 9.64
CA LEU A 19 0.21 10.20 8.91
C LEU A 19 -0.58 10.14 7.61
N SER A 20 -1.13 11.28 7.20
CA SER A 20 -1.69 11.43 5.87
C SER A 20 -0.63 12.05 4.95
N GLY A 21 -0.35 11.42 3.81
CA GLY A 21 0.64 11.91 2.87
C GLY A 21 1.08 10.88 1.86
N GLN A 22 1.99 11.29 0.98
CA GLN A 22 2.58 10.43 -0.04
C GLN A 22 4.02 10.07 0.34
N PHE A 23 4.32 8.77 0.33
CA PHE A 23 5.59 8.19 0.72
C PHE A 23 6.09 7.26 -0.38
N THR A 24 7.39 7.31 -0.67
CA THR A 24 7.99 6.41 -1.65
C THR A 24 8.86 5.40 -0.94
N HIS A 25 8.64 4.13 -1.24
CA HIS A 25 9.37 2.98 -0.76
C HIS A 25 10.04 2.27 -1.93
N ILE A 26 11.18 1.64 -1.66
CA ILE A 26 11.89 0.84 -2.65
C ILE A 26 11.98 -0.58 -2.08
N LEU A 27 11.36 -1.53 -2.78
CA LEU A 27 11.53 -2.95 -2.51
C LEU A 27 12.77 -3.41 -3.27
N ARG A 28 13.59 -4.24 -2.63
CA ARG A 28 14.79 -4.80 -3.25
C ARG A 28 14.63 -6.31 -3.37
N ASP A 29 15.05 -6.84 -4.51
CA ASP A 29 15.16 -8.26 -4.76
C ASP A 29 16.61 -8.67 -4.49
N GLU A 30 16.85 -9.39 -3.39
CA GLU A 30 18.20 -9.83 -3.03
C GLU A 30 18.74 -10.90 -4.00
N ALA A 31 17.87 -11.60 -4.73
CA ALA A 31 18.26 -12.69 -5.63
C ALA A 31 18.82 -12.20 -6.98
N ASN A 32 18.32 -11.08 -7.51
CA ASN A 32 18.67 -10.55 -8.84
C ASN A 32 19.24 -9.12 -8.77
N GLY A 33 19.28 -8.50 -7.58
CA GLY A 33 19.69 -7.10 -7.42
C GLY A 33 18.70 -6.09 -8.01
N ALA A 34 17.51 -6.55 -8.41
CA ALA A 34 16.47 -5.69 -8.96
C ALA A 34 15.82 -4.85 -7.84
N SER A 35 15.26 -3.70 -8.20
CA SER A 35 14.50 -2.87 -7.26
C SER A 35 13.18 -2.41 -7.86
N ALA A 36 12.13 -2.46 -7.05
CA ALA A 36 10.79 -2.01 -7.41
C ALA A 36 10.45 -0.77 -6.58
N LYS A 37 10.07 0.31 -7.27
CA LYS A 37 9.62 1.54 -6.61
C LYS A 37 8.12 1.46 -6.35
N ALA A 38 7.74 1.69 -5.10
CA ALA A 38 6.36 1.74 -4.64
C ALA A 38 6.06 3.10 -4.05
N THR A 39 4.98 3.74 -4.49
CA THR A 39 4.45 4.95 -3.88
C THR A 39 3.24 4.57 -3.06
N LEU A 40 3.27 4.88 -1.76
CA LEU A 40 2.14 4.77 -0.85
C LEU A 40 1.57 6.15 -0.62
N GLN A 41 0.28 6.31 -0.79
CA GLN A 41 -0.46 7.47 -0.31
C GLN A 41 -1.34 6.98 0.84
N THR A 42 -1.07 7.47 2.03
CA THR A 42 -1.88 7.20 3.23
C THR A 42 -2.81 8.37 3.49
N GLU A 43 -4.05 8.06 3.81
CA GLU A 43 -5.07 9.03 4.19
C GLU A 43 -5.77 8.49 5.43
N VAL A 44 -5.51 9.14 6.57
CA VAL A 44 -6.14 8.83 7.84
C VAL A 44 -7.39 9.70 7.98
N TYR A 45 -8.54 9.04 8.15
CA TYR A 45 -9.83 9.69 8.38
C TYR A 45 -10.52 9.05 9.58
N LEU A 46 -10.68 9.81 10.66
CA LEU A 46 -11.22 9.35 11.94
C LEU A 46 -10.49 8.11 12.47
N ASP A 47 -11.08 6.92 12.31
CA ASP A 47 -10.52 5.62 12.74
C ASP A 47 -10.14 4.72 11.55
N GLN A 48 -10.23 5.23 10.32
CA GLN A 48 -9.93 4.51 9.10
C GLN A 48 -8.67 5.07 8.44
N LEU A 49 -7.83 4.17 7.96
CA LEU A 49 -6.64 4.46 7.16
C LEU A 49 -6.89 3.91 5.76
N THR A 50 -6.92 4.79 4.77
CA THR A 50 -6.91 4.41 3.35
C THR A 50 -5.48 4.49 2.84
N VAL A 51 -5.01 3.44 2.18
CA VAL A 51 -3.65 3.35 1.63
C VAL A 51 -3.74 3.03 0.16
N THR A 52 -3.33 3.97 -0.68
CA THR A 52 -3.19 3.77 -2.12
C THR A 52 -1.74 3.42 -2.44
N ILE A 53 -1.50 2.21 -2.91
CA ILE A 53 -0.21 1.70 -3.34
C ILE A 53 -0.12 1.82 -4.86
N ARG A 54 0.96 2.41 -5.37
CA ARG A 54 1.28 2.48 -6.80
C ARG A 54 2.64 1.88 -7.06
N MET A 55 2.71 0.82 -7.87
CA MET A 55 3.95 0.17 -8.31
C MET A 55 3.94 0.00 -9.82
N GLY A 56 4.76 0.78 -10.53
CA GLY A 56 4.77 0.74 -12.00
C GLY A 56 3.39 1.10 -12.58
N SER A 57 2.78 0.18 -13.32
CA SER A 57 1.42 0.30 -13.89
C SER A 57 0.31 -0.14 -12.92
N THR A 58 0.67 -0.75 -11.79
CA THR A 58 -0.29 -1.29 -10.83
C THR A 58 -0.66 -0.24 -9.80
N VAL A 59 -1.96 -0.01 -9.60
CA VAL A 59 -2.50 0.83 -8.53
C VAL A 59 -3.47 -0.01 -7.72
N ASN A 60 -3.31 -0.02 -6.39
CA ASN A 60 -4.16 -0.76 -5.48
C ASN A 60 -4.51 0.12 -4.28
N SER A 61 -5.72 0.03 -3.77
CA SER A 61 -6.21 0.81 -2.64
C SER A 61 -6.70 -0.12 -1.54
N LEU A 62 -6.27 0.12 -0.31
CA LEU A 62 -6.61 -0.69 0.85
C LEU A 62 -7.17 0.20 1.93
N SER A 63 -8.34 -0.15 2.45
CA SER A 63 -8.89 0.50 3.64
C SER A 63 -8.70 -0.43 4.85
N LEU A 64 -8.04 0.11 5.87
CA LEU A 64 -7.63 -0.60 7.08
C LEU A 64 -8.01 0.24 8.31
N PRO A 65 -8.18 -0.35 9.50
CA PRO A 65 -8.31 0.44 10.72
C PRO A 65 -7.01 1.22 10.99
N ALA A 66 -7.14 2.48 11.39
CA ALA A 66 -6.03 3.36 11.75
C ALA A 66 -5.35 2.87 13.06
N ASN A 67 -4.12 3.34 13.32
CA ASN A 67 -3.38 3.09 14.57
C ASN A 67 -3.11 1.61 14.94
N ASN A 68 -3.26 0.66 14.02
CA ASN A 68 -3.03 -0.76 14.31
C ASN A 68 -1.71 -1.27 13.69
N LEU A 69 -0.85 -1.87 14.52
CA LEU A 69 0.37 -2.54 14.06
C LEU A 69 0.06 -3.68 13.05
N GLY A 70 -1.13 -4.27 13.16
CA GLY A 70 -1.66 -5.20 12.16
C GLY A 70 -1.87 -4.57 10.79
N SER A 71 -2.26 -3.30 10.71
CA SER A 71 -2.44 -2.56 9.45
C SER A 71 -1.11 -2.35 8.75
N ALA A 72 -0.07 -1.92 9.48
CA ALA A 72 1.28 -1.77 8.92
C ALA A 72 1.82 -3.09 8.36
N ARG A 73 1.63 -4.21 9.08
CA ARG A 73 1.99 -5.55 8.59
C ARG A 73 1.22 -5.96 7.34
N LYS A 74 -0.09 -5.69 7.29
CA LYS A 74 -0.92 -5.98 6.11
C LYS A 74 -0.44 -5.20 4.89
N ILE A 75 -0.17 -3.90 5.03
CA ILE A 75 0.33 -3.07 3.92
C ILE A 75 1.68 -3.60 3.44
N ALA A 76 2.62 -3.91 4.35
CA ALA A 76 3.91 -4.47 3.99
C ALA A 76 3.79 -5.79 3.22
N ALA A 77 2.99 -6.74 3.73
CA ALA A 77 2.74 -8.00 3.04
C ALA A 77 2.08 -7.78 1.67
N HIS A 78 1.22 -6.76 1.52
CA HIS A 78 0.61 -6.41 0.24
C HIS A 78 1.62 -5.84 -0.75
N LEU A 79 2.52 -4.98 -0.29
CA LEU A 79 3.61 -4.44 -1.12
C LEU A 79 4.49 -5.57 -1.65
N GLU A 80 4.86 -6.51 -0.78
CA GLU A 80 5.65 -7.68 -1.17
C GLU A 80 4.86 -8.57 -2.14
N ALA A 81 3.56 -8.79 -1.92
CA ALA A 81 2.73 -9.59 -2.83
C ALA A 81 2.64 -8.96 -4.24
N ILE A 82 2.45 -7.64 -4.34
CA ILE A 82 2.40 -6.91 -5.61
C ILE A 82 3.76 -6.99 -6.31
N ALA A 83 4.86 -6.68 -5.61
CA ALA A 83 6.19 -6.68 -6.20
C ALA A 83 6.63 -8.08 -6.67
N ASN A 84 6.20 -9.14 -5.97
CA ASN A 84 6.47 -10.52 -6.36
C ASN A 84 5.48 -11.07 -7.41
N GLY A 85 4.56 -10.25 -7.94
CA GLY A 85 3.56 -10.68 -8.91
C GLY A 85 2.59 -11.73 -8.37
N LYS A 86 2.49 -11.90 -7.04
CA LYS A 86 1.52 -12.81 -6.39
C LYS A 86 0.14 -12.19 -6.28
N LEU A 87 0.05 -10.87 -6.44
CA LEU A 87 -1.20 -10.13 -6.46
C LEU A 87 -1.46 -9.66 -7.90
N ASP A 88 -2.11 -10.51 -8.68
CA ASP A 88 -2.64 -10.16 -10.00
C ASP A 88 -3.79 -9.16 -9.78
N THR A 89 -3.48 -7.88 -9.96
CA THR A 89 -4.36 -6.74 -9.60
C THR A 89 -5.12 -6.24 -10.83
N ALA A 90 -5.55 -7.18 -11.68
CA ALA A 90 -6.50 -6.92 -12.75
C ALA A 90 -7.96 -6.85 -12.24
N ASP A 91 -8.22 -7.15 -10.97
CA ASP A 91 -9.56 -7.14 -10.39
C ASP A 91 -9.57 -6.37 -9.06
N MET A 92 -9.78 -5.06 -9.12
CA MET A 92 -10.92 -4.40 -8.48
C MET A 92 -10.92 -2.89 -8.84
N PRO A 93 -11.99 -2.37 -9.46
CA PRO A 93 -12.09 -0.95 -9.82
C PRO A 93 -12.16 -0.05 -8.56
N PRO A 94 -11.62 1.17 -8.59
CA PRO A 94 -11.88 2.16 -7.56
C PRO A 94 -13.37 2.53 -7.57
N ALA A 95 -13.90 2.68 -6.35
CA ALA A 95 -15.30 2.81 -5.98
C ALA A 95 -16.09 3.94 -6.66
N GLU A 96 -17.40 3.74 -6.77
CA GLU A 96 -18.39 4.76 -6.41
C GLU A 96 -19.55 4.11 -5.63
N PRO A 97 -19.80 4.47 -4.35
CA PRO A 97 -21.16 4.45 -3.84
C PRO A 97 -21.85 5.69 -4.40
N VAL A 98 -22.59 5.55 -5.50
CA VAL A 98 -23.53 6.60 -5.92
C VAL A 98 -24.70 6.55 -4.95
N LEU A 99 -24.56 7.23 -3.80
CA LEU A 99 -25.69 7.60 -2.97
C LEU A 99 -26.06 9.05 -3.28
N ALA A 100 -27.18 9.19 -3.98
CA ALA A 100 -28.17 10.29 -3.97
C ALA A 100 -27.72 11.71 -4.39
N ASP A 101 -28.42 12.31 -5.36
CA ASP A 101 -29.44 13.35 -5.08
C ASP A 101 -30.23 13.78 -6.35
N ALA A 102 -31.47 14.24 -6.13
CA ALA A 102 -32.36 15.05 -7.00
C ALA A 102 -32.99 14.38 -8.24
N ALA A 103 -34.30 14.47 -8.54
CA ALA A 103 -35.45 15.16 -7.95
C ALA A 103 -36.74 14.50 -8.47
#